data_AF-A0A2J4QKB1-F1
#
_entry.id   AF-A0A2J4QKB1-F1
#
_cell.length_a   1.000
_cell.length_b   1.000
_cell.length_c   1.000
_cell.angle_alpha   90.00
_cell.angle_beta   90.00
_cell.angle_gamma   90.00
#
_symmetry.space_group_name_H-M   'P 1'
#
loop_
_entity.id
_entity.type
_entity.pdbx_description
1 polymer ?
#
loop_
_entity_poly.entity_id
_entity_poly.type
_entity_poly.pdbx_seq_one_letter_code
_entity_poly.pdbx_strand_id
1 'polypeptide(L)'
;MIKITKGLNLPIAGMPSQQISSKTAVKRVALLGEEYIGMRPSMAVREGDRVQKGQLLFEDKRNPGVRFTAPASGTISAIHRGERRVLQSVVID
;
A
#
# COMPACT_ATOMS: atom_id res chain seq x y z
N MET A 1 -38.37 -3.75 -3.73
CA MET A 1 -37.93 -4.78 -4.71
C MET A 1 -36.70 -5.47 -4.13
N ILE A 2 -36.76 -6.77 -3.81
CA ILE A 2 -35.65 -7.51 -3.17
C ILE A 2 -34.74 -8.06 -4.27
N LYS A 3 -33.44 -7.73 -4.23
CA LYS A 3 -32.43 -8.21 -5.18
C LYS A 3 -31.92 -9.58 -4.70
N ILE A 4 -32.40 -10.66 -5.30
CA ILE A 4 -31.88 -12.01 -5.02
C ILE A 4 -30.60 -12.20 -5.85
N THR A 5 -29.46 -12.33 -5.17
CA THR A 5 -28.18 -12.65 -5.81
C THR A 5 -27.91 -14.15 -5.61
N LYS A 6 -27.70 -14.89 -6.70
CA LYS A 6 -27.32 -16.31 -6.63
C LYS A 6 -25.84 -16.38 -6.23
N GLY A 7 -25.56 -16.47 -4.94
CA GLY A 7 -24.23 -16.66 -4.38
C GLY A 7 -24.18 -17.88 -3.48
N LEU A 8 -23.06 -18.63 -3.54
CA LEU A 8 -22.76 -19.71 -2.60
C LEU A 8 -21.94 -19.14 -1.44
N ASN A 9 -22.37 -19.36 -0.20
CA ASN A 9 -21.53 -19.08 0.96
C ASN A 9 -20.39 -20.10 1.01
N LEU A 10 -19.15 -19.63 0.89
CA LEU A 10 -17.97 -20.48 0.93
C LEU A 10 -17.74 -21.01 2.36
N PRO A 11 -17.75 -22.35 2.59
CA PRO A 11 -17.57 -22.92 3.92
C PRO A 11 -16.10 -22.98 4.32
N ILE A 12 -15.52 -21.82 4.64
CA ILE A 12 -14.11 -21.70 5.04
C ILE A 12 -14.03 -21.62 6.56
N ALA A 13 -13.21 -22.46 7.18
CA ALA A 13 -12.95 -22.42 8.62
C ALA A 13 -12.09 -21.21 9.01
N GLY A 14 -12.17 -20.77 10.27
CA GLY A 14 -11.34 -19.68 10.80
C GLY A 14 -11.97 -18.29 10.70
N MET A 15 -13.31 -18.19 10.75
CA MET A 15 -13.97 -16.88 10.81
C MET A 15 -13.46 -16.08 12.03
N PRO A 16 -13.07 -14.81 11.84
CA PRO A 16 -12.56 -13.99 12.94
C PRO A 16 -13.69 -13.58 13.89
N SER A 17 -13.36 -13.43 15.17
CA SER A 17 -14.25 -12.77 16.14
C SER A 17 -14.54 -11.34 15.69
N GLN A 18 -15.81 -10.95 15.73
CA GLN A 18 -16.27 -9.61 15.36
C GLN A 18 -16.07 -8.62 16.52
N GLN A 19 -14.85 -8.55 17.04
CA GLN A 19 -14.45 -7.71 18.16
C GLN A 19 -13.12 -7.03 17.84
N ILE A 20 -12.98 -5.76 18.26
CA ILE A 20 -11.74 -5.00 18.09
C ILE A 20 -10.90 -5.17 19.35
N SER A 21 -9.70 -5.75 19.22
CA SER A 21 -8.71 -5.87 20.29
C SER A 21 -7.55 -4.90 20.09
N SER A 22 -6.78 -4.66 21.15
CA SER A 22 -5.52 -3.93 21.06
C SER A 22 -4.53 -4.69 20.16
N LYS A 23 -3.90 -3.96 19.23
CA LYS A 23 -2.96 -4.53 18.26
C LYS A 23 -1.53 -4.40 18.74
N THR A 24 -0.66 -5.28 18.24
CA THR A 24 0.79 -5.12 18.34
C THR A 24 1.22 -3.82 17.67
N ALA A 25 2.19 -3.12 18.27
CA ALA A 25 2.74 -1.91 17.70
C ALA A 25 3.41 -2.19 16.34
N VAL A 26 2.95 -1.50 15.30
CA VAL A 26 3.54 -1.56 13.96
C VAL A 26 4.66 -0.54 13.89
N LYS A 27 5.87 -1.01 13.57
CA LYS A 27 7.08 -0.17 13.47
C LYS A 27 7.47 0.20 12.05
N ARG A 28 6.79 -0.36 11.05
CA ARG A 28 7.14 -0.23 9.65
C ARG A 28 5.91 -0.39 8.80
N VAL A 29 5.79 0.46 7.79
CA VAL A 29 4.69 0.45 6.82
C VAL A 29 5.24 0.53 5.41
N ALA A 30 4.48 0.05 4.43
CA ALA A 30 4.88 0.16 3.03
C ALA A 30 3.69 0.39 2.11
N LEU A 31 3.94 1.07 1.00
CA LEU A 31 3.05 1.06 -0.16
C LEU A 31 3.56 0.05 -1.19
N LEU A 32 2.67 -0.78 -1.70
CA LEU A 32 2.98 -1.80 -2.70
C LEU A 32 2.69 -1.27 -4.10
N GLY A 33 3.69 -1.30 -4.98
CA GLY A 33 3.55 -0.76 -6.33
C GLY A 33 2.64 -1.61 -7.23
N GLU A 34 2.64 -2.93 -7.02
CA GLU A 34 1.96 -3.89 -7.91
C GLU A 34 0.43 -3.95 -7.70
N GLU A 35 -0.08 -3.36 -6.60
CA GLU A 35 -1.52 -3.29 -6.34
C GLU A 35 -2.26 -2.31 -7.28
N TYR A 36 -1.52 -1.42 -7.93
CA TYR A 36 -2.06 -0.42 -8.85
C TYR A 36 -1.88 -0.88 -10.30
N ILE A 37 -2.97 -1.36 -10.90
CA ILE A 37 -2.97 -1.94 -12.24
C ILE A 37 -2.42 -0.93 -13.27
N GLY A 38 -1.32 -1.31 -13.93
CA GLY A 38 -0.70 -0.53 -15.00
C GLY A 38 0.15 0.65 -14.53
N MET A 39 0.32 0.85 -13.22
CA MET A 39 1.04 1.99 -12.65
C MET A 39 2.53 1.98 -13.03
N ARG A 40 3.06 3.17 -13.37
CA ARG A 40 4.48 3.39 -13.64
C ARG A 40 5.01 4.50 -12.73
N PRO A 41 5.78 4.16 -11.68
CA PRO A 41 6.10 5.14 -10.65
C PRO A 41 7.15 6.14 -11.12
N SER A 42 6.91 7.41 -10.80
CA SER A 42 7.90 8.48 -10.78
C SER A 42 8.22 8.80 -9.32
N MET A 43 9.41 8.43 -8.85
CA MET A 43 9.78 8.58 -7.45
C MET A 43 10.04 10.06 -7.10
N ALA A 44 9.47 10.52 -5.98
CA ALA A 44 9.76 11.82 -5.38
C ALA A 44 10.72 11.71 -4.18
N VAL A 45 10.99 10.48 -3.72
CA VAL A 45 11.85 10.18 -2.55
C VAL A 45 12.91 9.14 -2.90
N ARG A 46 13.91 9.04 -2.01
CA ARG A 46 15.02 8.08 -2.02
C ARG A 46 15.17 7.44 -0.65
N GLU A 47 15.91 6.33 -0.59
CA GLU A 47 16.27 5.71 0.70
C GLU A 47 17.07 6.70 1.56
N GLY A 48 16.75 6.75 2.85
CA GLY A 48 17.30 7.72 3.80
C GLY A 48 16.51 9.03 3.93
N ASP A 49 15.57 9.31 3.02
CA ASP A 49 14.75 10.52 3.12
C ASP A 49 13.80 10.44 4.31
N ARG A 50 13.66 11.56 5.03
CA ARG A 50 12.59 11.73 6.03
C ARG A 50 11.31 12.19 5.35
N VAL A 51 10.21 11.52 5.67
CA VAL A 51 8.89 11.82 5.13
C VAL A 51 7.90 12.13 6.25
N GLN A 52 6.99 13.05 5.98
CA GLN A 52 5.83 13.31 6.84
C GLN A 52 4.63 12.51 6.33
N LYS A 53 3.72 12.13 7.23
CA LYS A 53 2.43 11.56 6.84
C LYS A 53 1.73 12.49 5.83
N GLY A 54 1.30 11.94 4.70
CA GLY A 54 0.69 12.68 3.60
C GLY A 54 1.68 13.28 2.60
N GLN A 55 3.00 13.18 2.83
CA GLN A 55 4.01 13.61 1.88
C GLN A 55 4.06 12.69 0.65
N LEU A 56 4.32 13.27 -0.53
CA LEU A 56 4.42 12.54 -1.78
C LEU A 56 5.62 11.56 -1.77
N LEU A 57 5.36 10.29 -2.10
CA LEU A 57 6.39 9.27 -2.31
C LEU A 57 6.68 9.06 -3.79
N PHE A 58 5.61 8.91 -4.60
CA PHE A 58 5.70 8.74 -6.04
C PHE A 58 4.38 9.11 -6.72
N GLU A 59 4.46 9.34 -8.03
CA GLU A 59 3.29 9.59 -8.90
C GLU A 59 3.21 8.51 -9.98
N ASP A 60 2.02 8.31 -10.56
CA ASP A 60 1.85 7.43 -11.72
C ASP A 60 2.08 8.19 -13.03
N LYS A 61 3.10 7.81 -13.81
CA LYS A 61 3.37 8.36 -15.13
C LYS A 61 2.26 8.03 -16.15
N ARG A 62 1.52 6.93 -15.95
CA ARG A 62 0.40 6.56 -16.84
C ARG A 62 -0.89 7.25 -16.47
N ASN A 63 -1.01 7.76 -15.26
CA ASN A 63 -2.17 8.49 -14.78
C ASN A 63 -1.75 9.82 -14.10
N PRO A 64 -1.38 10.83 -14.91
CA PRO A 64 -0.90 12.10 -14.39
C PRO A 64 -1.87 12.74 -13.39
N GLY A 65 -1.34 13.25 -12.28
CA GLY A 65 -2.13 13.83 -11.19
C GLY A 65 -2.41 12.88 -10.03
N VAL A 66 -2.26 11.56 -10.22
CA VAL A 66 -2.35 10.59 -9.12
C VAL A 66 -1.08 10.63 -8.28
N ARG A 67 -1.27 10.87 -6.98
CA ARG A 67 -0.21 11.01 -5.98
C ARG A 67 -0.31 9.93 -4.92
N PHE A 68 0.77 9.19 -4.71
CA PHE A 68 0.88 8.18 -3.65
C PHE A 68 1.67 8.77 -2.49
N THR A 69 1.05 8.83 -1.33
CA THR A 69 1.57 9.56 -0.18
C THR A 69 1.93 8.65 0.99
N ALA A 70 2.78 9.15 1.88
CA ALA A 70 3.26 8.42 3.04
C ALA A 70 2.13 8.15 4.04
N PRO A 71 1.83 6.88 4.39
CA PRO A 71 0.82 6.55 5.39
C PRO A 71 1.26 6.92 6.83
N ALA A 72 2.58 7.05 7.06
CA ALA A 72 3.16 7.46 8.34
C ALA A 72 4.35 8.40 8.13
N SER A 73 4.66 9.19 9.16
CA SER A 73 5.90 9.97 9.20
C SER A 73 7.04 9.05 9.63
N GLY A 74 8.22 9.21 9.04
CA GLY A 74 9.33 8.30 9.29
C GLY A 74 10.49 8.50 8.34
N THR A 75 11.32 7.47 8.21
CA THR A 75 12.44 7.45 7.25
C THR A 75 12.22 6.37 6.20
N ILE A 76 12.47 6.68 4.93
CA ILE A 76 12.44 5.68 3.86
C ILE A 76 13.57 4.68 4.09
N SER A 77 13.24 3.49 4.57
CA SER A 77 14.23 2.45 4.89
C SER A 77 14.60 1.60 3.68
N ALA A 78 13.67 1.44 2.72
CA ALA A 78 13.93 0.67 1.50
C ALA A 78 12.97 1.03 0.35
N ILE A 79 13.48 0.95 -0.88
CA ILE A 79 12.70 1.01 -2.12
C ILE A 79 13.00 -0.25 -2.94
N HIS A 80 12.20 -1.30 -2.73
CA HIS A 80 12.39 -2.58 -3.40
C HIS A 80 11.96 -2.52 -4.87
N ARG A 81 12.82 -3.05 -5.73
CA ARG A 81 12.58 -3.17 -7.16
C ARG A 81 12.76 -4.61 -7.63
N GLY A 82 11.81 -5.08 -8.41
CA GLY A 82 11.87 -6.39 -9.06
C GLY A 82 12.42 -6.33 -10.47
N GLU A 83 12.10 -7.38 -11.24
CA GLU A 83 12.47 -7.55 -12.64
C GLU A 83 12.08 -6.32 -13.48
N ARG A 84 12.94 -5.92 -14.43
CA ARG A 84 12.76 -4.69 -15.24
C ARG A 84 12.48 -3.42 -14.41
N ARG A 85 12.98 -3.37 -13.17
CA ARG A 85 12.85 -2.23 -12.22
C ARG A 85 11.41 -1.91 -11.81
N VAL A 86 10.51 -2.89 -11.86
CA VAL A 86 9.14 -2.76 -11.31
C VAL A 86 9.24 -2.40 -9.83
N LEU A 87 8.46 -1.41 -9.37
CA LEU A 87 8.43 -1.04 -7.96
C LEU A 87 7.60 -2.07 -7.20
N GLN A 88 8.23 -2.76 -6.26
CA GLN A 88 7.54 -3.72 -5.40
C GLN A 88 6.99 -3.00 -4.17
N SER A 89 7.85 -2.28 -3.43
CA SER A 89 7.44 -1.59 -2.21
C SER A 89 8.29 -0.38 -1.88
N VAL A 90 7.67 0.64 -1.28
CA VAL A 90 8.37 1.74 -0.59
C VAL A 90 8.12 1.60 0.91
N VAL A 91 9.18 1.39 1.68
CA VAL A 91 9.13 1.06 3.10
C VAL A 91 9.49 2.30 3.93
N ILE A 92 8.69 2.57 4.96
CA ILE A 92 8.87 3.64 5.92
C ILE A 92 9.00 3.03 7.31
N ASP A 93 10.07 3.38 8.01
CA ASP A 93 10.30 3.11 9.43
C ASP A 93 9.80 4.27 10.30
#